data_AF-A0A1N6V8M1-F1
#
_entry.id   AF-A0A1N6V8M1-F1
#
_cell.length_a   1.000
_cell.length_b   1.000
_cell.length_c   1.000
_cell.angle_alpha   90.00
_cell.angle_beta   90.00
_cell.angle_gamma   90.00
#
_symmetry.space_group_name_H-M   'P 1'
#
loop_
_entity.id
_entity.type
_entity.pdbx_description
1 polymer ?
#
loop_
_entity_poly.entity_id
_entity_poly.type
_entity_poly.pdbx_seq_one_letter_code
_entity_poly.pdbx_strand_id
1 'polypeptide(L)'
;MKDTKRRFTKQQNHNLKQKFKSDFTTGLYSIEQLARNYNVGFRKLLKWKHEIFGKGSIKQKRMFQMHLSGLPTKAIAKFFNVPISQVHRSIREHNNTQKT
;
A
#
# COMPACT_ATOMS: atom_id res chain seq x y z
N MET A 1 25.67 13.49 -11.48
CA MET A 1 26.17 12.37 -10.64
C MET A 1 25.53 11.09 -11.15
N LYS A 2 26.31 10.05 -11.48
CA LYS A 2 25.74 8.75 -11.88
C LYS A 2 25.26 8.04 -10.62
N ASP A 3 23.94 7.94 -10.44
CA ASP A 3 23.33 7.10 -9.41
C ASP A 3 23.71 5.64 -9.66
N THR A 4 24.79 5.18 -9.04
CA THR A 4 25.13 3.76 -8.94
C THR A 4 24.02 3.10 -8.15
N LYS A 5 23.07 2.47 -8.86
CA LYS A 5 22.01 1.66 -8.26
C LYS A 5 22.64 0.57 -7.39
N ARG A 6 22.76 0.84 -6.09
CA ARG A 6 23.31 -0.09 -5.10
C ARG A 6 22.52 -1.40 -5.18
N ARG A 7 23.19 -2.48 -5.59
CA ARG A 7 22.58 -3.82 -5.61
C ARG A 7 22.69 -4.40 -4.21
N PHE A 8 21.54 -4.62 -3.57
CA PHE A 8 21.46 -5.25 -2.25
C PHE A 8 21.35 -6.76 -2.41
N THR A 9 22.02 -7.52 -1.55
CA THR A 9 21.85 -8.97 -1.46
C THR A 9 20.43 -9.32 -0.95
N LYS A 10 20.03 -10.59 -1.10
CA LYS A 10 18.71 -11.07 -0.60
C LYS A 10 18.55 -10.81 0.90
N GLN A 11 19.59 -11.10 1.70
CA GLN A 11 19.58 -10.87 3.14
C GLN A 11 19.49 -9.38 3.49
N GLN A 12 20.26 -8.53 2.81
CA GLN A 12 20.21 -7.08 3.02
C GLN A 12 18.81 -6.52 2.69
N ASN A 13 18.19 -7.00 1.62
CA ASN A 13 16.82 -6.62 1.27
C ASN A 13 15.81 -7.05 2.33
N HIS A 14 15.95 -8.26 2.89
CA HIS A 14 15.07 -8.73 3.94
C HIS A 14 15.17 -7.83 5.19
N ASN A 15 16.39 -7.57 5.66
CA ASN A 15 16.64 -6.71 6.82
C ASN A 15 16.12 -5.29 6.60
N LEU A 16 16.36 -4.70 5.41
CA LEU A 16 15.83 -3.39 5.04
C LEU A 16 14.30 -3.36 5.00
N LYS A 17 13.66 -4.44 4.51
CA LYS A 17 12.20 -4.51 4.46
C LYS A 17 11.59 -4.58 5.87
N GLN A 18 12.23 -5.28 6.81
CA GLN A 18 11.80 -5.29 8.22
C GLN A 18 11.99 -3.92 8.88
N LYS A 19 13.14 -3.28 8.65
CA LYS A 19 13.38 -1.92 9.15
C LYS A 19 12.37 -0.92 8.59
N PHE A 20 12.10 -0.98 7.29
CA PHE A 20 11.08 -0.17 6.63
C PHE A 20 9.70 -0.37 7.26
N LYS A 21 9.31 -1.60 7.58
CA LYS A 21 8.04 -1.88 8.26
C LYS A 21 7.96 -1.11 9.58
N SER A 22 8.98 -1.24 10.43
CA SER A 22 9.07 -0.55 11.72
C SER A 22 8.98 0.96 11.57
N ASP A 23 9.87 1.55 10.76
CA ASP A 23 9.97 3.01 10.61
C ASP A 23 8.70 3.60 9.97
N PHE A 24 8.12 2.92 8.97
CA PHE A 24 6.90 3.40 8.30
C PHE A 24 5.68 3.33 9.22
N THR A 25 5.60 2.34 10.12
CA THR A 25 4.48 2.25 11.08
C THR A 25 4.48 3.35 12.13
N THR A 26 5.62 4.02 12.37
CA THR A 26 5.68 5.16 13.30
C THR A 26 4.88 6.37 12.80
N GLY A 27 4.63 6.47 11.49
CA GLY A 27 3.97 7.62 10.86
C GLY A 27 4.82 8.90 10.81
N LEU A 28 6.02 8.89 11.39
CA LEU A 28 6.91 10.06 11.48
C LEU A 28 7.61 10.39 10.15
N TYR A 29 7.73 9.40 9.26
CA TYR A 29 8.49 9.52 8.02
C TYR A 29 7.62 9.27 6.79
N SER A 30 7.76 10.13 5.79
CA SER A 30 7.20 9.90 4.46
C SER A 30 8.00 8.84 3.70
N ILE A 31 7.39 8.21 2.68
CA ILE A 31 8.10 7.25 1.82
C ILE A 31 9.31 7.90 1.14
N GLU A 32 9.22 9.19 0.83
CA GLU A 32 10.30 9.96 0.19
C GLU A 32 11.47 10.17 1.15
N GLN A 33 11.20 10.48 2.42
CA GLN A 33 12.22 10.59 3.45
C GLN A 33 12.90 9.23 3.68
N LEU A 34 12.13 8.15 3.80
CA LEU A 34 12.68 6.80 3.94
C LEU A 34 13.51 6.37 2.72
N ALA A 35 13.10 6.76 1.51
CA ALA A 35 13.85 6.49 0.28
C ALA A 35 15.24 7.13 0.31
N ARG A 36 15.33 8.38 0.79
CA ARG A 36 16.60 9.09 0.99
C ARG A 36 17.43 8.45 2.10
N ASN A 37 16.82 8.20 3.27
CA ASN A 37 17.50 7.66 4.45
C ASN A 37 18.12 6.28 4.18
N TYR A 38 17.45 5.44 3.39
CA TYR A 38 17.95 4.10 3.06
C TYR A 38 18.79 4.07 1.78
N ASN A 39 18.85 5.18 1.03
CA ASN A 39 19.37 5.21 -0.34
C ASN A 39 18.75 4.11 -1.21
N VAL A 40 17.41 4.03 -1.20
CA VAL A 40 16.61 3.05 -1.93
C VAL A 40 15.63 3.78 -2.83
N GLY A 41 15.49 3.33 -4.07
CA GLY A 41 14.55 3.94 -5.02
C GLY A 41 13.11 3.94 -4.50
N PHE A 42 12.44 5.09 -4.60
CA PHE A 42 11.06 5.31 -4.14
C PHE A 42 10.08 4.22 -4.58
N ARG A 43 10.13 3.81 -5.86
CA ARG A 43 9.26 2.75 -6.41
C ARG A 43 9.40 1.42 -5.67
N LYS A 44 10.59 1.10 -5.16
CA LYS A 44 10.84 -0.13 -4.40
C LYS A 44 10.21 -0.08 -3.02
N LEU A 45 10.33 1.04 -2.31
CA LEU A 45 9.64 1.23 -1.02
C LEU A 45 8.13 1.27 -1.19
N LEU A 46 7.63 1.91 -2.25
CA LEU A 46 6.20 1.90 -2.58
C LEU A 46 5.68 0.47 -2.82
N LYS A 47 6.47 -0.36 -3.51
CA LYS A 47 6.16 -1.79 -3.68
C LYS A 47 6.11 -2.51 -2.33
N TRP A 48 7.11 -2.31 -1.47
CA TRP A 48 7.11 -2.91 -0.12
C TRP A 48 5.94 -2.45 0.73
N LYS A 49 5.58 -1.15 0.70
CA LYS A 49 4.38 -0.64 1.37
C LYS A 49 3.15 -1.42 0.93
N HIS A 50 2.97 -1.59 -0.38
CA HIS A 50 1.81 -2.30 -0.92
C HIS A 50 1.80 -3.79 -0.58
N GLU A 51 2.96 -4.43 -0.52
CA GLU A 51 3.09 -5.83 -0.10
C GLU A 51 2.80 -6.00 1.40
N ILE A 52 3.21 -5.04 2.26
CA ILE A 52 3.09 -5.17 3.72
C ILE A 52 1.74 -4.68 4.24
N PHE A 53 1.25 -3.54 3.74
CA PHE A 53 0.09 -2.83 4.28
C PHE A 53 -1.12 -2.82 3.34
N GLY A 54 -1.00 -3.54 2.22
CA GLY A 54 -1.98 -3.60 1.15
C GLY A 54 -1.93 -2.39 0.21
N LYS A 55 -2.65 -2.53 -0.91
CA LYS A 55 -2.90 -1.44 -1.84
C LYS A 55 -4.14 -0.67 -1.42
N GLY A 56 -4.15 0.61 -1.77
CA GLY A 56 -5.37 1.41 -1.80
C GLY A 56 -5.42 2.54 -0.79
N SER A 57 -6.25 3.52 -1.11
CA SER A 57 -6.49 4.66 -0.25
C SER A 57 -7.37 4.29 0.95
N ILE A 58 -7.34 5.10 2.01
CA ILE A 58 -8.27 5.00 3.15
C ILE A 58 -9.72 4.91 2.65
N LYS A 59 -10.05 5.67 1.59
CA LYS A 59 -11.34 5.63 0.90
C LYS A 59 -11.70 4.21 0.43
N GLN A 60 -10.78 3.50 -0.20
CA GLN A 60 -11.03 2.13 -0.69
C GLN A 60 -11.17 1.11 0.45
N LYS A 61 -10.36 1.24 1.51
CA LYS A 61 -10.50 0.41 2.72
C LYS A 61 -11.89 0.57 3.34
N ARG A 62 -12.38 1.82 3.39
CA ARG A 62 -13.72 2.14 3.93
C ARG A 62 -14.85 1.62 3.04
N MET A 63 -14.71 1.71 1.71
CA MET A 63 -15.64 1.06 0.77
C MET A 63 -15.73 -0.45 0.99
N PHE A 64 -14.59 -1.11 1.20
CA PHE A 64 -14.57 -2.55 1.47
C PHE A 64 -15.23 -2.90 2.81
N GLN A 65 -14.95 -2.15 3.88
CA GLN A 65 -15.63 -2.33 5.18
C GLN A 65 -17.15 -2.19 5.06
N MET A 66 -17.63 -1.16 4.36
CA MET A 66 -19.07 -0.98 4.12
C MET A 66 -19.69 -2.16 3.38
N HIS A 67 -18.97 -2.73 2.41
CA HIS A 67 -19.41 -3.93 1.70
C HIS A 67 -19.49 -5.16 2.63
N LEU A 68 -18.49 -5.35 3.51
CA LEU A 68 -18.51 -6.42 4.52
C LEU A 68 -19.68 -6.27 5.51
N SER A 69 -20.11 -5.03 5.80
CA SER A 69 -21.30 -4.75 6.60
C SER A 69 -22.62 -5.04 5.85
N GLY A 70 -22.58 -5.58 4.63
CA GLY A 70 -23.75 -5.94 3.83
C GLY A 70 -24.32 -4.80 2.99
N LEU A 71 -23.66 -3.63 2.91
CA LEU A 71 -24.17 -2.53 2.10
C LEU A 71 -24.02 -2.84 0.60
N PRO A 72 -25.04 -2.56 -0.22
CA PRO A 72 -24.99 -2.80 -1.65
C PRO A 72 -23.98 -1.85 -2.33
N THR A 73 -23.25 -2.36 -3.32
CA THR A 73 -22.20 -1.61 -4.02
C THR A 73 -22.70 -0.31 -4.65
N LYS A 74 -23.97 -0.27 -5.09
CA LYS A 74 -24.64 0.95 -5.59
C LYS A 74 -24.73 2.05 -4.52
N ALA A 75 -25.09 1.70 -3.28
CA ALA A 75 -25.20 2.66 -2.18
C ALA A 75 -23.82 3.21 -1.78
N ILE A 76 -22.81 2.33 -1.73
CA ILE A 76 -21.42 2.71 -1.47
C ILE A 76 -20.91 3.67 -2.56
N ALA A 77 -21.19 3.36 -3.83
CA ALA A 77 -20.82 4.20 -4.97
C ALA A 77 -21.42 5.61 -4.87
N LYS A 78 -22.71 5.70 -4.52
CA LYS A 78 -23.41 6.97 -4.30
C LYS A 78 -22.83 7.75 -3.11
N PHE A 79 -22.60 7.09 -1.98
CA PHE A 79 -22.04 7.71 -0.77
C PHE A 79 -20.68 8.38 -1.02
N PHE A 80 -19.83 7.71 -1.80
CA PHE A 80 -18.48 8.20 -2.10
C PHE A 80 -18.37 9.07 -3.36
N ASN A 81 -19.50 9.28 -4.05
CA ASN A 81 -19.59 9.90 -5.37
C ASN A 81 -18.56 9.33 -6.36
N VAL A 82 -18.60 8.02 -6.56
CA VAL A 82 -17.69 7.31 -7.49
C VAL A 82 -18.45 6.34 -8.40
N PRO A 83 -17.88 5.95 -9.54
CA PRO A 83 -18.43 4.86 -10.35
C PRO A 83 -18.49 3.54 -9.58
N ILE A 84 -19.55 2.75 -9.83
CA ILE A 84 -19.74 1.41 -9.22
C ILE A 84 -18.55 0.48 -9.54
N SER A 85 -17.96 0.60 -10.73
CA SER A 85 -16.77 -0.14 -11.13
C SER A 85 -15.58 0.08 -10.19
N GLN A 86 -15.41 1.28 -9.63
CA GLN A 86 -14.37 1.59 -8.65
C GLN A 86 -14.61 0.87 -7.31
N VAL A 87 -15.88 0.72 -6.90
CA VAL A 87 -16.25 -0.04 -5.70
C VAL A 87 -15.93 -1.52 -5.90
N HIS A 88 -16.34 -2.12 -7.02
CA HIS A 88 -16.02 -3.52 -7.34
C HIS A 88 -14.50 -3.77 -7.44
N ARG A 89 -13.76 -2.83 -8.03
CA ARG A 89 -12.30 -2.91 -8.06
C ARG A 89 -11.71 -2.90 -6.65
N SER A 90 -12.19 -2.01 -5.78
CA SER A 90 -11.71 -1.90 -4.40
C SER A 90 -11.97 -3.17 -3.59
N ILE A 91 -13.15 -3.77 -3.75
CA ILE A 91 -13.51 -5.05 -3.12
C ILE A 91 -12.58 -6.17 -3.61
N ARG A 92 -12.35 -6.27 -4.92
CA ARG A 92 -11.48 -7.30 -5.52
C ARG A 92 -10.03 -7.18 -5.06
N GLU A 93 -9.50 -5.96 -5.03
CA GLU A 93 -8.12 -5.70 -4.59
C GLU A 93 -7.91 -6.10 -3.12
N HIS A 94 -8.90 -5.89 -2.25
CA HIS A 94 -8.81 -6.28 -0.84
C HIS A 94 -8.96 -7.79 -0.62
N ASN A 95 -9.88 -8.46 -1.34
CA ASN A 95 -10.02 -9.92 -1.27
C ASN A 95 -8.75 -10.67 -1.70
N ASN A 96 -8.01 -10.16 -2.70
CA ASN A 96 -6.76 -10.77 -3.12
C ASN A 96 -5.61 -10.55 -2.14
N THR A 97 -5.68 -9.52 -1.29
CA THR A 97 -4.63 -9.20 -0.31
C THR A 97 -4.74 -10.09 0.94
N GLN A 98 -5.91 -10.65 1.24
CA GLN A 98 -6.10 -11.54 2.40
C GLN A 98 -5.84 -13.04 2.09
N LYS A 99 -5.68 -13.42 0.82
CA LYS A 99 -5.40 -14.81 0.40
C LYS A 99 -3.91 -15.16 0.34
N THR A 100 -3.03 -14.21 0.67
CA THR A 100 -1.56 -14.34 0.66
C THR A 100 -0.99 -14.06 2.02
#